data_AF-A0A2G8SMQ9-F1
#
_entry.id   AF-A0A2G8SMQ9-F1
#
_cell.length_a   1.000
_cell.length_b   1.000
_cell.length_c   1.000
_cell.angle_alpha   90.00
_cell.angle_beta   90.00
_cell.angle_gamma   90.00
#
_symmetry.space_group_name_H-M   'P 1'
#
loop_
_entity.id
_entity.type
_entity.pdbx_description
1 polymer ?
#
loop_
_entity_poly.entity_id
_entity_poly.type
_entity_poly.pdbx_seq_one_letter_code
_entity_poly.pdbx_strand_id
1 'polypeptide(L)'
;MSVVEPFNPTQAPLLDVLSSASFLRDLEIHWSLFTPDCDERLTAIIPELSHLRRLRLFTPVNTRKLVTPVVYKLRTQLHTFEVCCPNEASYVNEDLPPDLGAYQTHLRVLHIAYPDLINISWVPFPTVHTLQLLWPTDLPISLRHIAQTFPSLRQLAISVGVHVWGGDPRLARARDDALTFQRFGGGWRSLDALVASTIPEAWMLGLVCPVAYVRLGVYDSMFHEGFVDVIHGARPKTVSFALRCIGGCEHPEGEQPLFIFPTDAGPGPGAITHAVMFLLMQPVHEWGASSVDQGTSEIIRMIESHIRHSRLEYLHVVIGAEYVFSRERFADPEWEIYERVLKPSIVVLHVFRQAFQDIDVEALVSALAAAGEHLRVIVLTITIRGQSVWTIDRGKTGKVTDSVDARKIIEREERAYSYQM
;
A
#
# COMPACT_ATOMS: atom_id res chain seq x y z
N MET A 1 28.30 1.13 28.72
CA MET A 1 28.34 2.26 27.76
C MET A 1 29.44 1.99 26.76
N SER A 2 29.14 1.28 25.69
CA SER A 2 30.04 1.14 24.53
C SER A 2 29.69 2.27 23.58
N VAL A 3 30.56 3.28 23.49
CA VAL A 3 30.53 4.26 22.41
C VAL A 3 30.98 3.51 21.16
N VAL A 4 30.01 3.10 20.34
CA VAL A 4 30.30 2.71 18.96
C VAL A 4 30.59 4.02 18.24
N GLU A 5 31.86 4.28 17.95
CA GLU A 5 32.23 5.37 17.05
C GLU A 5 31.52 5.15 15.70
N PRO A 6 30.80 6.15 15.16
CA PRO A 6 30.18 6.02 13.85
C PRO A 6 31.30 5.89 12.82
N PHE A 7 31.20 4.85 12.01
CA PHE A 7 32.04 4.62 10.84
C PHE A 7 32.04 5.91 10.00
N ASN A 8 33.15 6.65 9.98
CA ASN A 8 33.32 7.87 9.19
C ASN A 8 34.34 7.60 8.05
N PRO A 9 33.98 6.81 7.03
CA PRO A 9 34.77 6.79 5.81
C PRO A 9 34.52 8.15 5.16
N THR A 10 35.60 8.89 4.90
CA THR A 10 35.57 10.17 4.17
C THR A 10 34.56 10.07 3.03
N GLN A 11 33.53 10.92 3.00
CA GLN A 11 32.47 10.86 1.99
C GLN A 11 32.95 11.34 0.61
N ALA A 12 34.15 11.94 0.54
CA ALA A 12 34.75 12.47 -0.68
C ALA A 12 34.92 11.43 -1.82
N PRO A 13 35.45 10.21 -1.60
CA PRO A 13 35.57 9.20 -2.65
C PRO A 13 34.22 8.73 -3.18
N LEU A 14 33.17 8.72 -2.35
CA LEU A 14 31.81 8.37 -2.81
C LEU A 14 31.28 9.44 -3.78
N LEU A 15 31.49 10.72 -3.47
CA LEU A 15 31.12 11.82 -4.36
C LEU A 15 31.93 11.80 -5.66
N ASP A 16 33.20 11.44 -5.60
CA ASP A 16 34.06 11.31 -6.78
C ASP A 16 33.58 10.17 -7.70
N VAL A 17 33.23 9.02 -7.10
CA VAL A 17 32.61 7.89 -7.82
C VAL A 17 31.29 8.32 -8.46
N LEU A 18 30.42 9.00 -7.71
CA LEU A 18 29.13 9.47 -8.23
C LEU A 18 29.32 10.46 -9.39
N SER A 19 30.26 11.40 -9.26
CA SER A 19 30.56 12.38 -10.32
C SER A 19 31.08 11.74 -11.61
N SER A 20 31.69 10.55 -11.52
CA SER A 20 32.22 9.80 -12.65
C SER A 20 31.20 8.81 -13.24
N ALA A 21 30.04 8.62 -12.59
CA ALA A 21 29.06 7.61 -12.95
C ALA A 21 28.14 8.07 -14.11
N SER A 22 28.73 8.31 -15.29
CA SER A 22 28.02 8.85 -16.44
C SER A 22 26.82 8.02 -16.89
N PHE A 23 26.85 6.70 -16.72
CA PHE A 23 25.78 5.79 -17.15
C PHE A 23 24.77 5.45 -16.05
N LEU A 24 24.82 6.13 -14.90
CA LEU A 24 23.92 5.85 -13.79
C LEU A 24 22.47 6.15 -14.18
N ARG A 25 21.60 5.15 -14.02
CA ARG A 25 20.16 5.26 -14.33
C ARG A 25 19.31 5.37 -13.09
N ASP A 26 19.74 4.76 -12.00
CA ASP A 26 19.00 4.68 -10.75
C ASP A 26 19.88 5.16 -9.62
N LEU A 27 19.40 6.16 -8.88
CA LEU A 27 20.12 6.74 -7.76
C LEU A 27 19.21 6.82 -6.55
N GLU A 28 19.65 6.20 -5.47
CA GLU A 28 19.05 6.30 -4.14
C GLU A 28 20.04 6.99 -3.21
N ILE A 29 19.62 8.09 -2.57
CA ILE A 29 20.44 8.87 -1.65
C ILE A 29 19.76 8.96 -0.31
N HIS A 30 20.46 8.51 0.73
CA HIS A 30 20.11 8.78 2.12
C HIS A 30 20.89 10.00 2.59
N TRP A 31 20.24 11.16 2.57
CA TRP A 31 20.91 12.45 2.81
C TRP A 31 21.41 12.59 4.25
N SER A 32 20.81 11.85 5.20
CA SER A 32 21.30 11.72 6.58
C SER A 32 22.70 11.11 6.68
N LEU A 33 23.19 10.45 5.63
CA LEU A 33 24.53 9.90 5.57
C LEU A 33 25.58 10.93 5.15
N PHE A 34 25.21 12.17 4.82
CA PHE A 34 26.12 13.21 4.33
C PHE A 34 26.27 14.36 5.32
N THR A 35 27.47 14.93 5.40
CA THR A 35 27.72 16.16 6.15
C THR A 35 27.22 17.38 5.38
N PRO A 36 26.89 18.51 6.05
CA PRO A 36 26.50 19.74 5.36
C PRO A 36 27.48 20.20 4.27
N ASP A 37 28.79 20.00 4.46
CA ASP A 37 29.81 20.35 3.46
C ASP A 37 29.71 19.54 2.16
N CYS A 38 29.04 18.38 2.19
CA CYS A 38 28.78 17.55 1.03
C CYS A 38 27.53 18.00 0.25
N ASP A 39 26.66 18.81 0.84
CA ASP A 39 25.40 19.24 0.24
C ASP A 39 25.63 20.03 -1.05
N GLU A 40 26.59 20.97 -1.04
CA GLU A 40 26.95 21.76 -2.23
C GLU A 40 27.48 20.87 -3.35
N ARG A 41 28.29 19.86 -3.01
CA ARG A 41 28.83 18.91 -3.99
C ARG A 41 27.72 18.02 -4.57
N LEU A 42 26.85 17.46 -3.74
CA LEU A 42 25.73 16.63 -4.19
C LEU A 42 24.78 17.41 -5.09
N THR A 43 24.46 18.65 -4.70
CA THR A 43 23.57 19.52 -5.48
C THR A 43 24.17 19.96 -6.82
N ALA A 44 25.50 19.87 -6.99
CA ALA A 44 26.17 20.06 -8.27
C ALA A 44 26.32 18.77 -9.08
N ILE A 45 26.55 17.62 -8.44
CA ILE A 45 26.81 16.34 -9.12
C ILE A 45 25.52 15.74 -9.70
N ILE A 46 24.44 15.65 -8.91
CA ILE A 46 23.21 14.96 -9.33
C ILE A 46 22.64 15.53 -10.64
N PRO A 47 22.57 16.87 -10.84
CA PRO A 47 22.16 17.47 -12.10
C PRO A 47 22.90 17.02 -13.37
N GLU A 48 24.17 16.64 -13.22
CA GLU A 48 25.07 16.29 -14.34
C GLU A 48 24.93 14.82 -14.78
N LEU A 49 24.17 14.01 -14.05
CA LEU A 49 23.97 12.59 -14.35
C LEU A 49 23.04 12.41 -15.56
N SER A 50 23.59 12.54 -16.78
CA SER A 50 22.85 12.62 -18.04
C SER A 50 22.01 11.39 -18.45
N HIS A 51 22.14 10.28 -17.74
CA HIS A 51 21.38 9.05 -17.99
C HIS A 51 20.41 8.68 -16.86
N LEU A 52 20.28 9.52 -15.83
CA LEU A 52 19.44 9.29 -14.68
C LEU A 52 17.95 9.21 -15.09
N ARG A 53 17.28 8.14 -14.66
CA ARG A 53 15.86 7.86 -14.91
C ARG A 53 15.06 7.72 -13.62
N ARG A 54 15.67 7.21 -12.56
CA ARG A 54 15.06 7.11 -11.24
C ARG A 54 15.91 7.85 -10.22
N LEU A 55 15.26 8.72 -9.46
CA LEU A 55 15.89 9.42 -8.34
C LEU A 55 15.03 9.24 -7.09
N ARG A 56 15.62 8.66 -6.04
CA ARG A 56 15.01 8.49 -4.73
C ARG A 56 15.84 9.20 -3.67
N LEU A 57 15.21 10.12 -2.95
CA LEU A 57 15.88 10.98 -1.96
C LEU A 57 15.25 10.76 -0.59
N PHE A 58 16.03 10.31 0.39
CA PHE A 58 15.64 10.26 1.79
C PHE A 58 16.23 11.47 2.51
N THR A 59 15.39 12.49 2.71
CA THR A 59 15.85 13.80 3.20
C THR A 59 15.37 14.07 4.63
N PRO A 60 16.28 14.25 5.60
CA PRO A 60 15.92 14.86 6.87
C PRO A 60 15.51 16.32 6.67
N VAL A 61 14.76 16.85 7.64
CA VAL A 61 14.09 18.15 7.59
C VAL A 61 15.00 19.30 7.14
N ASN A 62 16.22 19.33 7.66
CA ASN A 62 17.21 20.38 7.41
C ASN A 62 17.76 20.43 5.97
N THR A 63 17.58 19.36 5.20
CA THR A 63 18.16 19.20 3.84
C THR A 63 17.12 19.27 2.73
N ARG A 64 15.82 19.34 3.09
CA ARG A 64 14.69 19.40 2.15
C ARG A 64 14.78 20.54 1.15
N LYS A 65 15.22 21.72 1.59
CA LYS A 65 15.46 22.90 0.74
C LYS A 65 16.43 22.66 -0.44
N LEU A 66 17.21 21.58 -0.41
CA LEU A 66 18.17 21.21 -1.44
C LEU A 66 17.55 20.38 -2.57
N VAL A 67 16.37 19.77 -2.34
CA VAL A 67 15.68 18.94 -3.34
C VAL A 67 15.29 19.77 -4.55
N THR A 68 14.59 20.88 -4.33
CA THR A 68 14.14 21.81 -5.36
C THR A 68 15.26 22.23 -6.32
N PRO A 69 16.39 22.79 -5.88
CA PRO A 69 17.47 23.18 -6.78
C PRO A 69 18.15 21.99 -7.48
N VAL A 70 18.20 20.80 -6.87
CA VAL A 70 18.69 19.59 -7.57
C VAL A 70 17.78 19.26 -8.74
N VAL A 71 16.48 19.17 -8.48
CA VAL A 71 15.51 18.66 -9.45
C VAL A 71 15.34 19.62 -10.63
N TYR A 72 15.35 20.93 -10.41
CA TYR A 72 15.29 21.91 -11.50
C TYR A 72 16.53 21.91 -12.40
N LYS A 73 17.69 21.59 -11.84
CA LYS A 73 18.95 21.59 -12.59
C LYS A 73 19.20 20.28 -13.33
N LEU A 74 18.44 19.22 -13.05
CA LEU A 74 18.54 17.94 -13.74
C LEU A 74 18.49 18.15 -15.26
N ARG A 75 19.55 17.74 -15.94
CA ARG A 75 19.59 17.73 -17.41
C ARG A 75 18.76 16.59 -18.00
N THR A 76 18.38 15.63 -17.16
CA THR A 76 17.64 14.44 -17.55
C THR A 76 16.16 14.55 -17.30
N GLN A 77 15.44 13.80 -18.11
CA GLN A 77 14.02 13.53 -17.93
C GLN A 77 13.85 12.26 -17.10
N LEU A 78 13.46 12.44 -15.84
CA LEU A 78 13.16 11.37 -14.91
C LEU A 78 11.89 10.63 -15.35
N HIS A 79 11.87 9.32 -15.10
CA HIS A 79 10.68 8.49 -15.18
C HIS A 79 10.08 8.25 -13.79
N THR A 80 10.93 8.15 -12.78
CA THR A 80 10.54 7.94 -11.39
C THR A 80 11.22 8.96 -10.49
N PHE A 81 10.43 9.65 -9.68
CA PHE A 81 10.94 10.56 -8.68
C PHE A 81 10.26 10.31 -7.33
N GLU A 82 11.07 10.14 -6.30
CA GLU A 82 10.61 9.80 -4.97
C GLU A 82 11.32 10.67 -3.93
N VAL A 83 10.54 11.37 -3.11
CA VAL A 83 11.05 12.09 -1.93
C VAL A 83 10.48 11.42 -0.69
N CYS A 84 11.35 10.76 0.06
CA CYS A 84 11.02 10.01 1.27
C CYS A 84 11.42 10.81 2.51
N CYS A 85 10.49 10.95 3.44
CA CYS A 85 10.69 11.67 4.71
C CYS A 85 10.61 10.67 5.87
N PRO A 86 11.74 10.30 6.51
CA PRO A 86 11.75 9.28 7.56
C PRO A 86 11.15 9.75 8.89
N ASN A 87 10.91 11.06 9.08
CA ASN A 87 10.34 11.61 10.31
C ASN A 87 8.97 12.26 10.03
N GLU A 88 7.91 11.67 10.60
CA GLU A 88 6.51 12.12 10.47
C GLU A 88 6.22 13.43 11.23
N ALA A 89 7.09 13.84 12.15
CA ALA A 89 6.83 14.93 13.09
C ALA A 89 7.00 16.35 12.50
N SER A 90 7.58 16.49 11.31
CA SER A 90 7.80 17.80 10.67
C SER A 90 6.93 17.96 9.43
N TYR A 91 5.68 18.32 9.68
CA TYR A 91 4.78 18.93 8.70
C TYR A 91 5.41 20.23 8.21
N VAL A 92 5.47 20.44 6.89
CA VAL A 92 5.43 21.75 6.16
C VAL A 92 6.01 21.56 4.75
N ASN A 93 5.11 21.50 3.76
CA ASN A 93 5.00 22.26 2.50
C ASN A 93 6.19 22.70 1.62
N GLU A 94 7.46 22.43 1.91
CA GLU A 94 8.57 23.06 1.15
C GLU A 94 9.30 22.16 0.13
N ASP A 95 8.88 20.89 -0.02
CA ASP A 95 9.81 19.88 -0.52
C ASP A 95 9.82 19.72 -2.04
N LEU A 96 8.76 20.14 -2.71
CA LEU A 96 8.62 19.99 -4.16
C LEU A 96 8.13 21.26 -4.82
N PRO A 97 8.81 21.70 -5.90
CA PRO A 97 8.37 22.87 -6.62
C PRO A 97 7.03 22.62 -7.32
N PRO A 98 6.04 23.52 -7.18
CA PRO A 98 4.71 23.31 -7.74
C PRO A 98 4.69 23.29 -9.27
N ASP A 99 5.71 23.83 -9.92
CA ASP A 99 5.90 23.84 -11.38
C ASP A 99 6.77 22.67 -11.88
N LEU A 100 7.14 21.70 -11.02
CA LEU A 100 7.96 20.54 -11.41
C LEU A 100 7.40 19.80 -12.63
N GLY A 101 6.07 19.71 -12.75
CA GLY A 101 5.38 19.09 -13.89
C GLY A 101 5.75 19.72 -15.24
N ALA A 102 6.15 21.00 -15.26
CA ALA A 102 6.63 21.67 -16.47
C ALA A 102 8.04 21.24 -16.89
N TYR A 103 8.89 20.83 -15.95
CA TYR A 103 10.29 20.49 -16.20
C TYR A 103 10.52 18.99 -16.41
N GLN A 104 9.77 18.14 -15.68
CA GLN A 104 9.91 16.69 -15.73
C GLN A 104 8.73 16.07 -16.52
N THR A 105 8.65 16.38 -17.81
CA THR A 105 7.52 16.01 -18.68
C THR A 105 7.44 14.53 -19.03
N HIS A 106 8.44 13.73 -18.63
CA HIS A 106 8.44 12.28 -18.84
C HIS A 106 8.18 11.50 -17.54
N LEU A 107 7.93 12.20 -16.44
CA LEU A 107 7.72 11.59 -15.15
C LEU A 107 6.46 10.72 -15.17
N ARG A 108 6.61 9.44 -14.80
CA ARG A 108 5.54 8.43 -14.79
C ARG A 108 5.15 8.02 -13.38
N VAL A 109 6.14 7.95 -12.49
CA VAL A 109 5.98 7.56 -11.10
C VAL A 109 6.44 8.70 -10.22
N LEU A 110 5.58 9.12 -9.29
CA LEU A 110 5.87 10.23 -8.40
C LEU A 110 5.45 9.86 -6.96
N HIS A 111 6.41 9.85 -6.04
CA HIS A 111 6.15 9.68 -4.61
C HIS A 111 6.48 10.98 -3.89
N ILE A 112 5.46 11.60 -3.29
CA ILE A 112 5.58 12.90 -2.63
C ILE A 112 5.00 12.85 -1.22
N ALA A 113 5.70 13.50 -0.31
CA ALA A 113 5.29 13.64 1.06
C ALA A 113 4.77 15.05 1.33
N TYR A 114 3.63 15.10 2.00
CA TYR A 114 2.92 16.26 2.52
C TYR A 114 2.70 17.40 1.50
N PRO A 115 2.17 17.13 0.30
CA PRO A 115 1.93 18.19 -0.67
C PRO A 115 0.72 19.06 -0.26
N ASP A 116 0.86 20.37 -0.41
CA ASP A 116 -0.29 21.28 -0.37
C ASP A 116 -0.84 21.47 -1.79
N LEU A 117 -1.75 20.58 -2.20
CA LEU A 117 -2.41 20.68 -3.50
C LEU A 117 -3.61 21.65 -3.48
N ILE A 118 -3.98 22.19 -2.32
CA ILE A 118 -5.20 22.99 -2.15
C ILE A 118 -4.87 24.48 -2.19
N ASN A 119 -3.88 24.90 -1.40
CA ASN A 119 -3.53 26.31 -1.27
C ASN A 119 -2.44 26.74 -2.27
N ILE A 120 -1.73 25.79 -2.87
CA ILE A 120 -0.69 26.05 -3.89
C ILE A 120 -1.21 25.61 -5.26
N SER A 121 -1.00 26.46 -6.28
CA SER A 121 -1.34 26.11 -7.66
C SER A 121 -0.21 25.29 -8.28
N TRP A 122 -0.44 23.99 -8.45
CA TRP A 122 0.49 23.09 -9.11
C TRP A 122 0.29 23.09 -10.62
N VAL A 123 1.40 23.04 -11.37
CA VAL A 123 1.37 22.72 -12.80
C VAL A 123 1.00 21.24 -12.94
N PRO A 124 0.03 20.88 -13.81
CA PRO A 124 -0.36 19.50 -13.99
C PRO A 124 0.79 18.59 -14.45
N PHE A 125 0.74 17.33 -14.04
CA PHE A 125 1.61 16.25 -14.46
C PHE A 125 0.84 15.29 -15.40
N PRO A 126 0.79 15.58 -16.72
CA PRO A 126 -0.02 14.80 -17.65
C PRO A 126 0.54 13.40 -17.93
N THR A 127 1.76 13.10 -17.53
CA THR A 127 2.43 11.81 -17.77
C THR A 127 2.54 10.94 -16.53
N VAL A 128 2.17 11.45 -15.35
CA VAL A 128 2.22 10.67 -14.11
C VAL A 128 1.03 9.72 -14.10
N HIS A 129 1.34 8.42 -14.08
CA HIS A 129 0.37 7.34 -14.02
C HIS A 129 0.33 6.68 -12.65
N THR A 130 1.43 6.71 -11.88
CA THR A 130 1.50 6.18 -10.53
C THR A 130 1.89 7.29 -9.56
N LEU A 131 1.05 7.48 -8.54
CA LEU A 131 1.24 8.52 -7.52
C LEU A 131 1.15 7.88 -6.14
N GLN A 132 2.16 8.13 -5.32
CA GLN A 132 2.12 7.85 -3.89
C GLN A 132 2.13 9.16 -3.11
N LEU A 133 1.12 9.37 -2.29
CA LEU A 133 0.92 10.56 -1.47
C LEU A 133 1.00 10.18 0.01
N LEU A 134 1.94 10.77 0.72
CA LEU A 134 1.84 10.87 2.18
C LEU A 134 1.16 12.20 2.50
N TRP A 135 -0.14 12.18 2.82
CA TRP A 135 -0.97 13.39 2.90
C TRP A 135 -0.83 14.11 4.27
N PRO A 136 -0.86 15.46 4.32
CA PRO A 136 -0.86 16.22 5.57
C PRO A 136 -2.08 15.93 6.44
N THR A 137 -1.90 15.79 7.75
CA THR A 137 -2.99 15.44 8.69
C THR A 137 -3.97 16.58 8.94
N ASP A 138 -3.53 17.81 8.68
CA ASP A 138 -4.24 19.05 8.93
C ASP A 138 -5.11 19.51 7.76
N LEU A 139 -4.87 18.97 6.56
CA LEU A 139 -5.63 19.29 5.35
C LEU A 139 -6.56 18.14 4.95
N PRO A 140 -7.84 18.40 4.64
CA PRO A 140 -8.70 17.37 4.08
C PRO A 140 -8.18 16.94 2.69
N ILE A 141 -8.27 15.65 2.38
CA ILE A 141 -7.92 15.15 1.05
C ILE A 141 -8.91 15.71 0.03
N SER A 142 -8.42 16.28 -1.07
CA SER A 142 -9.28 16.83 -2.12
C SER A 142 -9.09 16.10 -3.45
N LEU A 143 -10.04 15.22 -3.79
CA LEU A 143 -10.04 14.49 -5.06
C LEU A 143 -9.94 15.43 -6.27
N ARG A 144 -10.63 16.59 -6.22
CA ARG A 144 -10.60 17.59 -7.30
C ARG A 144 -9.17 18.05 -7.60
N HIS A 145 -8.43 18.47 -6.57
CA HIS A 145 -7.08 18.99 -6.75
C HIS A 145 -6.11 17.88 -7.20
N ILE A 146 -6.26 16.66 -6.67
CA ILE A 146 -5.46 15.51 -7.11
C ILE A 146 -5.75 15.20 -8.59
N ALA A 147 -7.01 15.10 -9.00
CA ALA A 147 -7.37 14.77 -10.37
C ALA A 147 -6.98 15.86 -11.38
N GLN A 148 -7.05 17.14 -11.00
CA GLN A 148 -6.60 18.25 -11.83
C GLN A 148 -5.07 18.29 -11.98
N THR A 149 -4.35 17.98 -10.91
CA THR A 149 -2.87 17.93 -10.92
C THR A 149 -2.36 16.69 -11.64
N PHE A 150 -3.04 15.55 -11.53
CA PHE A 150 -2.64 14.25 -12.10
C PHE A 150 -3.74 13.68 -13.02
N PRO A 151 -3.99 14.27 -14.19
CA PRO A 151 -5.14 13.92 -15.03
C PRO A 151 -5.04 12.51 -15.66
N SER A 152 -3.82 11.97 -15.83
CA SER A 152 -3.57 10.67 -16.45
C SER A 152 -3.34 9.55 -15.44
N LEU A 153 -3.70 9.78 -14.17
CA LEU A 153 -3.44 8.85 -13.09
C LEU A 153 -4.13 7.50 -13.33
N ARG A 154 -3.41 6.43 -13.03
CA ARG A 154 -3.86 5.04 -13.08
C ARG A 154 -3.74 4.36 -11.73
N GLN A 155 -2.74 4.70 -10.94
CA GLN A 155 -2.49 4.11 -9.64
C GLN A 155 -2.34 5.20 -8.59
N LEU A 156 -3.12 5.12 -7.53
CA LEU A 156 -3.12 6.07 -6.43
C LEU A 156 -2.86 5.33 -5.12
N ALA A 157 -1.75 5.64 -4.46
CA ALA A 157 -1.48 5.23 -3.09
C ALA A 157 -1.55 6.45 -2.17
N ILE A 158 -2.36 6.38 -1.10
CA ILE A 158 -2.47 7.44 -0.10
C ILE A 158 -2.20 6.87 1.29
N SER A 159 -1.46 7.63 2.09
CA SER A 159 -1.27 7.40 3.51
C SER A 159 -1.40 8.74 4.23
N VAL A 160 -2.14 8.84 5.34
CA VAL A 160 -2.14 10.04 6.18
C VAL A 160 -1.25 9.79 7.40
N GLY A 161 -0.35 10.73 7.69
CA GLY A 161 0.71 10.58 8.69
C GLY A 161 0.26 10.38 10.15
N VAL A 162 -1.01 10.59 10.51
CA VAL A 162 -1.55 10.35 11.87
C VAL A 162 -3.01 9.91 11.80
N HIS A 163 -3.53 9.25 12.83
CA HIS A 163 -4.90 8.73 12.92
C HIS A 163 -5.95 9.82 12.69
N VAL A 164 -6.58 9.80 11.52
CA VAL A 164 -7.82 10.53 11.28
C VAL A 164 -8.96 9.68 11.82
N TRP A 165 -9.55 10.11 12.94
CA TRP A 165 -10.68 9.42 13.58
C TRP A 165 -11.98 9.65 12.81
N GLY A 166 -12.86 8.64 12.84
CA GLY A 166 -14.24 8.78 12.36
C GLY A 166 -14.99 9.84 13.17
N GLY A 167 -15.74 10.70 12.48
CA GLY A 167 -16.57 11.74 13.09
C GLY A 167 -16.10 13.18 12.88
N ASP A 168 -14.95 13.43 12.26
CA ASP A 168 -14.56 14.79 11.87
C ASP A 168 -15.44 15.27 10.68
N PRO A 169 -16.25 16.34 10.86
CA PRO A 169 -17.13 16.86 9.82
C PRO A 169 -16.39 17.31 8.55
N ARG A 170 -15.09 17.62 8.64
CA ARG A 170 -14.27 18.01 7.49
C ARG A 170 -14.10 16.85 6.50
N LEU A 171 -14.05 15.61 6.98
CA LEU A 171 -13.89 14.42 6.14
C LEU A 171 -15.17 14.15 5.34
N ALA A 172 -16.33 14.30 5.99
CA ALA A 172 -17.63 14.16 5.34
C ALA A 172 -17.82 15.21 4.24
N ARG A 173 -17.46 16.48 4.53
CA ARG A 173 -17.49 17.55 3.52
C ARG A 173 -16.55 17.27 2.35
N ALA A 174 -15.32 16.84 2.62
CA ALA A 174 -14.35 16.51 1.58
C ALA A 174 -14.88 15.41 0.64
N ARG A 175 -15.54 14.41 1.22
CA ARG A 175 -16.22 13.36 0.47
C ARG A 175 -17.38 13.90 -0.36
N ASP A 176 -18.28 14.68 0.22
CA ASP A 176 -19.44 15.24 -0.49
C ASP A 176 -19.01 16.11 -1.66
N ASP A 177 -17.94 16.89 -1.48
CA ASP A 177 -17.30 17.69 -2.53
C ASP A 177 -16.73 16.79 -3.65
N ALA A 178 -16.08 15.68 -3.29
CA ALA A 178 -15.55 14.70 -4.24
C ALA A 178 -16.66 14.00 -5.04
N LEU A 179 -17.74 13.60 -4.39
CA LEU A 179 -18.92 13.00 -5.04
C LEU A 179 -19.59 14.01 -5.98
N THR A 180 -19.75 15.24 -5.53
CA THR A 180 -20.32 16.33 -6.34
C THR A 180 -19.46 16.60 -7.57
N PHE A 181 -18.14 16.69 -7.40
CA PHE A 181 -17.20 16.87 -8.51
C PHE A 181 -17.30 15.77 -9.57
N GLN A 182 -17.40 14.50 -9.14
CA GLN A 182 -17.52 13.36 -10.07
C GLN A 182 -18.90 13.29 -10.74
N ARG A 183 -19.98 13.70 -10.06
CA ARG A 183 -21.32 13.81 -10.67
C ARG A 183 -21.35 14.77 -11.86
N PHE A 184 -20.49 15.80 -11.86
CA PHE A 184 -20.33 16.74 -12.97
C PHE A 184 -19.30 16.31 -14.01
N GLY A 185 -18.88 15.03 -14.00
CA GLY A 185 -17.93 14.48 -14.98
C GLY A 185 -16.46 14.75 -14.66
N GLY A 186 -16.16 15.23 -13.45
CA GLY A 186 -14.80 15.33 -12.94
C GLY A 186 -14.20 13.98 -12.51
N GLY A 187 -12.89 13.96 -12.27
CA GLY A 187 -12.17 12.78 -11.79
C GLY A 187 -11.62 11.91 -12.92
N TRP A 188 -11.25 10.67 -12.57
CA TRP A 188 -10.72 9.70 -13.53
C TRP A 188 -11.81 8.79 -14.06
N ARG A 189 -11.64 8.31 -15.29
CA ARG A 189 -12.59 7.34 -15.89
C ARG A 189 -12.49 5.96 -15.23
N SER A 190 -11.28 5.58 -14.83
CA SER A 190 -10.96 4.31 -14.19
C SER A 190 -9.55 4.39 -13.59
N LEU A 191 -9.31 3.62 -12.53
CA LEU A 191 -7.97 3.40 -11.99
C LEU A 191 -7.61 1.91 -12.12
N ASP A 192 -6.32 1.64 -12.25
CA ASP A 192 -5.78 0.29 -12.16
C ASP A 192 -5.63 -0.11 -10.68
N ALA A 193 -5.21 0.83 -9.82
CA ALA A 193 -5.04 0.56 -8.39
C ALA A 193 -5.41 1.76 -7.50
N LEU A 194 -6.05 1.46 -6.37
CA LEU A 194 -6.20 2.34 -5.21
C LEU A 194 -5.59 1.66 -3.99
N VAL A 195 -4.62 2.28 -3.34
CA VAL A 195 -4.01 1.80 -2.10
C VAL A 195 -4.22 2.87 -1.03
N ALA A 196 -4.82 2.51 0.09
CA ALA A 196 -5.00 3.39 1.23
C ALA A 196 -4.50 2.71 2.50
N SER A 197 -3.72 3.43 3.30
CA SER A 197 -3.20 2.92 4.57
C SER A 197 -4.30 2.76 5.63
N THR A 198 -5.40 3.52 5.52
CA THR A 198 -6.56 3.41 6.41
C THR A 198 -7.89 3.56 5.65
N ILE A 199 -8.99 3.06 6.21
CA ILE A 199 -10.30 3.19 5.57
C ILE A 199 -10.82 4.63 5.48
N PRO A 200 -10.65 5.52 6.48
CA PRO A 200 -11.11 6.90 6.35
C PRO A 200 -10.46 7.63 5.16
N GLU A 201 -9.20 7.32 4.84
CA GLU A 201 -8.49 7.87 3.68
C GLU A 201 -9.20 7.53 2.36
N ALA A 202 -9.47 6.24 2.13
CA ALA A 202 -10.16 5.80 0.93
C ALA A 202 -11.61 6.32 0.87
N TRP A 203 -12.30 6.34 2.01
CA TRP A 203 -13.68 6.81 2.09
C TRP A 203 -13.83 8.30 1.77
N MET A 204 -12.90 9.14 2.25
CA MET A 204 -12.88 10.57 1.94
C MET A 204 -12.70 10.89 0.46
N LEU A 205 -11.95 10.07 -0.27
CA LEU A 205 -11.77 10.27 -1.71
C LEU A 205 -13.10 10.17 -2.47
N GLY A 206 -14.10 9.47 -1.92
CA GLY A 206 -15.42 9.35 -2.53
C GLY A 206 -15.38 8.78 -3.95
N LEU A 207 -14.41 7.93 -4.27
CA LEU A 207 -14.21 7.44 -5.63
C LEU A 207 -15.42 6.64 -6.11
N VAL A 208 -15.96 7.02 -7.26
CA VAL A 208 -17.07 6.31 -7.93
C VAL A 208 -16.68 5.71 -9.29
N CYS A 209 -15.42 5.87 -9.69
CA CYS A 209 -14.91 5.24 -10.91
C CYS A 209 -14.51 3.78 -10.65
N PRO A 210 -14.60 2.89 -11.65
CA PRO A 210 -14.07 1.54 -11.54
C PRO A 210 -12.57 1.52 -11.23
N VAL A 211 -12.17 0.71 -10.26
CA VAL A 211 -10.78 0.48 -9.87
C VAL A 211 -10.48 -1.01 -10.00
N ALA A 212 -9.47 -1.44 -10.75
CA ALA A 212 -9.24 -2.89 -10.92
C ALA A 212 -8.84 -3.58 -9.60
N TYR A 213 -7.95 -2.93 -8.84
CA TYR A 213 -7.40 -3.41 -7.57
C TYR A 213 -7.56 -2.37 -6.46
N VAL A 214 -8.13 -2.76 -5.31
CA VAL A 214 -8.28 -1.90 -4.14
C VAL A 214 -7.61 -2.54 -2.94
N ARG A 215 -6.65 -1.82 -2.35
CA ARG A 215 -6.03 -2.18 -1.08
C ARG A 215 -6.41 -1.18 -0.01
N LEU A 216 -6.95 -1.70 1.08
CA LEU A 216 -7.36 -0.94 2.24
C LEU A 216 -6.47 -1.35 3.42
N GLY A 217 -6.45 -0.52 4.44
CA GLY A 217 -5.66 -0.76 5.65
C GLY A 217 -6.18 -1.94 6.47
N VAL A 218 -6.01 -1.84 7.79
CA VAL A 218 -6.57 -2.81 8.73
C VAL A 218 -8.09 -2.66 8.77
N TYR A 219 -8.80 -3.76 8.54
CA TYR A 219 -10.24 -3.86 8.72
C TYR A 219 -10.61 -3.83 10.20
N ASP A 220 -11.66 -3.09 10.51
CA ASP A 220 -12.22 -2.91 11.84
C ASP A 220 -13.74 -2.81 11.68
N SER A 221 -14.46 -3.63 12.44
CA SER A 221 -15.92 -3.72 12.38
C SER A 221 -16.62 -2.39 12.67
N MET A 222 -16.01 -1.48 13.44
CA MET A 222 -16.54 -0.14 13.69
C MET A 222 -16.60 0.73 12.43
N PHE A 223 -15.79 0.42 11.41
CA PHE A 223 -15.75 1.13 10.14
C PHE A 223 -16.28 0.30 8.97
N HIS A 224 -17.05 -0.76 9.27
CA HIS A 224 -17.57 -1.69 8.27
C HIS A 224 -18.30 -0.98 7.12
N GLU A 225 -19.19 -0.02 7.43
CA GLU A 225 -19.90 0.77 6.41
C GLU A 225 -18.95 1.54 5.48
N GLY A 226 -17.81 2.02 5.99
CA GLY A 226 -16.79 2.70 5.19
C GLY A 226 -16.13 1.75 4.18
N PHE A 227 -15.86 0.51 4.59
CA PHE A 227 -15.35 -0.54 3.69
C PHE A 227 -16.37 -0.86 2.59
N VAL A 228 -17.62 -1.10 2.97
CA VAL A 228 -18.71 -1.37 2.02
C VAL A 228 -18.86 -0.24 1.01
N ASP A 229 -18.90 1.01 1.49
CA ASP A 229 -19.06 2.18 0.65
C ASP A 229 -17.92 2.35 -0.36
N VAL A 230 -16.66 2.25 0.09
CA VAL A 230 -15.48 2.35 -0.79
C VAL A 230 -15.49 1.25 -1.83
N ILE A 231 -15.75 0.01 -1.43
CA ILE A 231 -15.83 -1.14 -2.34
C ILE A 231 -16.97 -0.95 -3.35
N HIS A 232 -18.13 -0.50 -2.91
CA HIS A 232 -19.29 -0.29 -3.78
C HIS A 232 -19.07 0.83 -4.80
N GLY A 233 -18.38 1.90 -4.39
CA GLY A 233 -18.01 3.01 -5.26
C GLY A 233 -16.94 2.62 -6.28
N ALA A 234 -15.86 1.99 -5.82
CA ALA A 234 -14.71 1.61 -6.65
C ALA A 234 -14.95 0.37 -7.51
N ARG A 235 -15.89 -0.51 -7.13
CA ARG A 235 -16.25 -1.75 -7.84
C ARG A 235 -15.05 -2.61 -8.26
N PRO A 236 -14.17 -2.99 -7.32
CA PRO A 236 -12.96 -3.71 -7.66
C PRO A 236 -13.19 -5.16 -8.08
N LYS A 237 -12.27 -5.66 -8.91
CA LYS A 237 -12.17 -7.10 -9.17
C LYS A 237 -11.38 -7.80 -8.06
N THR A 238 -10.33 -7.14 -7.57
CA THR A 238 -9.43 -7.63 -6.54
C THR A 238 -9.41 -6.68 -5.36
N VAL A 239 -9.59 -7.23 -4.15
CA VAL A 239 -9.50 -6.47 -2.90
C VAL A 239 -8.41 -7.03 -2.01
N SER A 240 -7.68 -6.14 -1.34
CA SER A 240 -6.78 -6.51 -0.27
C SER A 240 -7.01 -5.68 0.98
N PHE A 241 -6.91 -6.30 2.15
CA PHE A 241 -6.89 -5.61 3.44
C PHE A 241 -6.20 -6.46 4.50
N ALA A 242 -5.90 -5.84 5.63
CA ALA A 242 -5.36 -6.55 6.78
C ALA A 242 -6.42 -6.83 7.84
N LEU A 243 -6.23 -7.91 8.59
CA LEU A 243 -7.01 -8.27 9.77
C LEU A 243 -6.05 -8.48 10.92
N ARG A 244 -6.31 -7.86 12.06
CA ARG A 244 -5.61 -8.19 13.30
C ARG A 244 -6.27 -9.42 13.90
N CYS A 245 -5.50 -10.38 14.41
CA CYS A 245 -6.01 -11.58 15.07
C CYS A 245 -6.63 -11.24 16.45
N ILE A 246 -7.65 -10.38 16.46
CA ILE A 246 -8.43 -9.89 17.60
C ILE A 246 -9.91 -9.82 17.17
N GLY A 247 -10.85 -9.95 18.11
CA GLY A 247 -12.29 -10.02 17.80
C GLY A 247 -12.90 -8.78 17.11
N GLY A 248 -12.20 -7.63 17.09
CA GLY A 248 -12.65 -6.43 16.39
C GLY A 248 -12.59 -6.51 14.86
N CYS A 249 -11.98 -7.55 14.29
CA CYS A 249 -11.77 -7.70 12.85
C CYS A 249 -12.77 -8.66 12.17
N GLU A 250 -13.77 -9.13 12.89
CA GLU A 250 -14.83 -9.97 12.32
C GLU A 250 -15.86 -9.15 11.55
N HIS A 251 -16.46 -9.79 10.55
CA HIS A 251 -17.65 -9.25 9.90
C HIS A 251 -18.82 -9.20 10.91
N PRO A 252 -19.49 -8.05 11.11
CA PRO A 252 -20.61 -7.94 12.04
C PRO A 252 -21.84 -8.72 11.53
N GLU A 253 -22.44 -9.53 12.40
CA GLU A 253 -23.61 -10.33 12.03
C GLU A 253 -24.78 -9.46 11.53
N GLY A 254 -25.39 -9.86 10.42
CA GLY A 254 -26.54 -9.17 9.82
C GLY A 254 -26.19 -7.97 8.94
N GLU A 255 -24.93 -7.52 8.94
CA GLU A 255 -24.47 -6.44 8.07
C GLU A 255 -24.19 -6.92 6.63
N GLN A 256 -24.04 -5.97 5.71
CA GLN A 256 -23.77 -6.27 4.30
C GLN A 256 -22.36 -6.86 4.11
N PRO A 257 -22.17 -8.08 3.57
CA PRO A 257 -20.83 -8.58 3.26
C PRO A 257 -20.04 -7.68 2.30
N LEU A 258 -18.73 -7.60 2.53
CA LEU A 258 -17.79 -6.80 1.71
C LEU A 258 -17.73 -7.28 0.25
N PHE A 259 -17.90 -8.58 0.03
CA PHE A 259 -17.72 -9.22 -1.28
C PHE A 259 -19.06 -9.49 -1.99
N ILE A 260 -20.02 -8.56 -1.89
CA ILE A 260 -21.33 -8.69 -2.54
C ILE A 260 -21.31 -8.24 -4.00
N PHE A 261 -21.96 -9.05 -4.84
CA PHE A 261 -22.40 -8.73 -6.19
C PHE A 261 -23.75 -7.99 -6.14
N PRO A 262 -23.99 -6.91 -6.91
CA PRO A 262 -25.37 -6.50 -7.17
C PRO A 262 -26.09 -7.64 -7.90
N THR A 263 -27.00 -8.30 -7.20
CA THR A 263 -27.88 -9.33 -7.73
C THR A 263 -28.91 -8.68 -8.64
N ASP A 264 -28.87 -9.07 -9.93
CA ASP A 264 -30.01 -9.40 -10.81
C ASP A 264 -29.67 -9.38 -12.31
N ALA A 265 -28.43 -9.00 -12.71
CA ALA A 265 -28.04 -8.87 -14.12
C ALA A 265 -26.84 -9.75 -14.57
N GLY A 266 -26.51 -10.83 -13.85
CA GLY A 266 -25.35 -11.68 -14.15
C GLY A 266 -24.02 -11.09 -13.64
N PRO A 267 -22.85 -11.61 -14.08
CA PRO A 267 -21.54 -11.05 -13.75
C PRO A 267 -21.37 -9.67 -14.43
N GLY A 268 -22.04 -8.65 -13.93
CA GLY A 268 -21.82 -7.29 -14.36
C GLY A 268 -20.37 -6.87 -14.07
N PRO A 269 -19.82 -5.88 -14.80
CA PRO A 269 -18.55 -5.26 -14.45
C PRO A 269 -18.60 -4.78 -12.99
N GLY A 270 -17.61 -5.17 -12.19
CA GLY A 270 -17.43 -4.59 -10.84
C GLY A 270 -17.60 -5.53 -9.65
N ALA A 271 -17.49 -6.83 -9.85
CA ALA A 271 -17.61 -7.76 -8.74
C ALA A 271 -16.31 -8.40 -8.31
N ILE A 272 -16.18 -8.48 -7.00
CA ILE A 272 -14.97 -8.94 -6.34
C ILE A 272 -14.91 -10.45 -6.46
N THR A 273 -13.88 -10.92 -7.17
CA THR A 273 -13.62 -12.35 -7.39
C THR A 273 -12.33 -12.79 -6.71
N HIS A 274 -11.49 -11.84 -6.30
CA HIS A 274 -10.16 -12.09 -5.73
C HIS A 274 -10.00 -11.30 -4.43
N ALA A 275 -9.54 -11.98 -3.38
CA ALA A 275 -9.21 -11.35 -2.11
C ALA A 275 -7.80 -11.72 -1.64
N VAL A 276 -7.04 -10.73 -1.15
CA VAL A 276 -5.77 -10.92 -0.46
C VAL A 276 -5.91 -10.41 0.98
N MET A 277 -5.94 -11.32 1.95
CA MET A 277 -6.13 -11.00 3.36
C MET A 277 -4.80 -11.14 4.12
N PHE A 278 -4.33 -10.04 4.69
CA PHE A 278 -3.13 -10.03 5.54
C PHE A 278 -3.51 -10.24 7.00
N LEU A 279 -3.27 -11.42 7.55
CA LEU A 279 -3.48 -11.71 8.96
C LEU A 279 -2.26 -11.30 9.79
N LEU A 280 -2.49 -10.34 10.68
CA LEU A 280 -1.48 -9.76 11.55
C LEU A 280 -1.52 -10.44 12.91
N MET A 281 -0.48 -11.22 13.21
CA MET A 281 -0.27 -11.82 14.53
C MET A 281 0.35 -10.79 15.48
N GLN A 282 -0.20 -10.71 16.70
CA GLN A 282 0.26 -9.80 17.74
C GLN A 282 1.00 -10.56 18.84
N PRO A 283 2.04 -9.98 19.45
CA PRO A 283 2.77 -10.67 20.50
C PRO A 283 1.91 -10.80 21.76
N VAL A 284 1.83 -12.01 22.31
CA VAL A 284 0.97 -12.38 23.45
C VAL A 284 1.28 -11.58 24.73
N HIS A 285 2.49 -11.00 24.85
CA HIS A 285 2.99 -10.42 26.10
C HIS A 285 2.85 -8.89 26.22
N GLU A 286 2.63 -8.14 25.15
CA GLU A 286 2.77 -6.67 25.21
C GLU A 286 1.53 -5.90 25.69
N TRP A 287 0.34 -6.51 25.67
CA TRP A 287 -0.92 -5.75 25.87
C TRP A 287 -1.76 -6.17 27.08
N GLY A 288 -1.31 -7.11 27.91
CA GLY A 288 -2.07 -7.56 29.09
C GLY A 288 -3.45 -8.15 28.77
N ALA A 289 -3.79 -8.31 27.48
CA ALA A 289 -4.98 -8.99 27.01
C ALA A 289 -4.79 -10.48 27.34
N SER A 290 -5.65 -11.00 28.20
CA SER A 290 -5.79 -12.42 28.50
C SER A 290 -5.76 -13.22 27.20
N SER A 291 -4.69 -13.98 26.96
CA SER A 291 -4.57 -15.08 25.99
C SER A 291 -5.67 -15.11 24.92
N VAL A 292 -5.67 -14.15 24.00
CA VAL A 292 -6.48 -14.33 22.78
C VAL A 292 -5.79 -15.46 22.03
N ASP A 293 -6.47 -16.60 21.95
CA ASP A 293 -5.98 -17.78 21.25
C ASP A 293 -5.88 -17.43 19.77
N GLN A 294 -4.69 -17.03 19.31
CA GLN A 294 -4.41 -16.73 17.89
C GLN A 294 -4.13 -18.01 17.09
N GLY A 295 -4.65 -19.15 17.55
CA GLY A 295 -4.52 -20.44 16.90
C GLY A 295 -5.36 -20.57 15.64
N THR A 296 -5.25 -21.74 15.00
CA THR A 296 -5.92 -22.08 13.74
C THR A 296 -7.42 -21.78 13.76
N SER A 297 -8.13 -22.12 14.85
CA SER A 297 -9.58 -21.93 14.96
C SER A 297 -10.00 -20.47 14.88
N GLU A 298 -9.22 -19.57 15.47
CA GLU A 298 -9.51 -18.13 15.47
C GLU A 298 -9.25 -17.53 14.09
N ILE A 299 -8.17 -17.95 13.44
CA ILE A 299 -7.85 -17.59 12.06
C ILE A 299 -8.99 -18.02 11.12
N ILE A 300 -9.47 -19.26 11.26
CA ILE A 300 -10.61 -19.80 10.50
C ILE A 300 -11.82 -18.90 10.73
N ARG A 301 -12.23 -18.72 11.99
CA ARG A 301 -13.43 -17.95 12.37
C ARG A 301 -13.42 -16.54 11.78
N MET A 302 -12.28 -15.87 11.85
CA MET A 302 -12.11 -14.52 11.32
C MET A 302 -12.27 -14.48 9.80
N ILE A 303 -11.56 -15.31 9.04
CA ILE A 303 -11.67 -15.32 7.58
C ILE A 303 -13.07 -15.76 7.15
N GLU A 304 -13.62 -16.80 7.78
CA GLU A 304 -14.96 -17.33 7.49
C GLU A 304 -16.03 -16.25 7.54
N SER A 305 -15.97 -15.36 8.54
CA SER A 305 -16.92 -14.25 8.69
C SER A 305 -16.99 -13.37 7.44
N HIS A 306 -15.88 -13.23 6.71
CA HIS A 306 -15.82 -12.43 5.48
C HIS A 306 -16.21 -13.20 4.22
N ILE A 307 -15.91 -14.51 4.14
CA ILE A 307 -16.03 -15.27 2.89
C ILE A 307 -17.31 -16.10 2.74
N ARG A 308 -18.05 -16.38 3.84
CA ARG A 308 -19.17 -17.34 3.87
C ARG A 308 -20.29 -17.06 2.87
N HIS A 309 -20.52 -15.79 2.54
CA HIS A 309 -21.55 -15.36 1.58
C HIS A 309 -20.97 -14.65 0.36
N SER A 310 -19.67 -14.84 0.12
CA SER A 310 -18.95 -14.22 -0.98
C SER A 310 -19.00 -15.05 -2.25
N ARG A 311 -18.77 -14.41 -3.40
CA ARG A 311 -18.51 -15.08 -4.68
C ARG A 311 -17.02 -15.08 -5.05
N LEU A 312 -16.15 -15.07 -4.05
CA LEU A 312 -14.71 -15.13 -4.28
C LEU A 312 -14.38 -16.46 -4.98
N GLU A 313 -13.57 -16.37 -6.03
CA GLU A 313 -12.99 -17.52 -6.72
C GLU A 313 -11.54 -17.77 -6.25
N TYR A 314 -10.86 -16.71 -5.84
CA TYR A 314 -9.46 -16.71 -5.38
C TYR A 314 -9.35 -16.05 -4.00
N LEU A 315 -8.67 -16.73 -3.08
CA LEU A 315 -8.33 -16.21 -1.77
C LEU A 315 -6.85 -16.45 -1.49
N HIS A 316 -6.10 -15.38 -1.22
CA HIS A 316 -4.75 -15.45 -0.69
C HIS A 316 -4.76 -14.98 0.76
N VAL A 317 -4.37 -15.85 1.69
CA VAL A 317 -4.18 -15.51 3.10
C VAL A 317 -2.69 -15.41 3.38
N VAL A 318 -2.26 -14.25 3.87
CA VAL A 318 -0.87 -13.97 4.21
C VAL A 318 -0.77 -13.82 5.72
N ILE A 319 -0.09 -14.75 6.39
CA ILE A 319 0.00 -14.79 7.86
C ILE A 319 1.41 -14.35 8.27
N GLY A 320 1.48 -13.22 8.99
CA GLY A 320 2.75 -12.71 9.50
C GLY A 320 2.61 -11.83 10.73
N ALA A 321 3.75 -11.45 11.29
CA ALA A 321 3.79 -10.62 12.49
C ALA A 321 3.39 -9.17 12.17
N GLU A 322 2.63 -8.52 13.05
CA GLU A 322 2.14 -7.14 12.85
C GLU A 322 3.25 -6.15 12.46
N TYR A 323 4.45 -6.28 13.03
CA TYR A 323 5.59 -5.39 12.72
C TYR A 323 6.07 -5.47 11.25
N VAL A 324 5.77 -6.56 10.54
CA VAL A 324 6.04 -6.68 9.09
C VAL A 324 5.16 -5.72 8.28
N PHE A 325 4.01 -5.36 8.84
CA PHE A 325 2.97 -4.55 8.24
C PHE A 325 2.82 -3.22 8.99
N SER A 326 3.92 -2.52 9.29
CA SER A 326 3.79 -1.21 9.92
C SER A 326 2.98 -0.26 9.02
N ARG A 327 2.25 0.67 9.64
CA ARG A 327 1.37 1.64 8.96
C ARG A 327 2.07 2.39 7.82
N GLU A 328 3.30 2.81 8.05
CA GLU A 328 4.17 3.50 7.08
C GLU A 328 4.39 2.69 5.80
N ARG A 329 4.32 1.35 5.92
CA ARG A 329 4.65 0.38 4.89
C ARG A 329 3.41 -0.23 4.24
N PHE A 330 2.20 0.15 4.67
CA PHE A 330 0.97 -0.29 3.99
C PHE A 330 0.84 0.29 2.58
N ALA A 331 1.48 1.44 2.32
CA ALA A 331 1.60 1.99 0.97
C ALA A 331 2.78 1.39 0.18
N ASP A 332 3.62 0.53 0.78
CA ASP A 332 4.68 -0.15 0.04
C ASP A 332 4.05 -1.10 -1.00
N PRO A 333 4.76 -1.32 -2.12
CA PRO A 333 4.50 -2.41 -3.04
C PRO A 333 4.19 -3.74 -2.33
N GLU A 334 3.12 -4.45 -2.76
CA GLU A 334 2.77 -5.76 -2.19
C GLU A 334 3.93 -6.77 -2.21
N TRP A 335 4.79 -6.71 -3.24
CA TRP A 335 5.92 -7.63 -3.33
C TRP A 335 6.95 -7.43 -2.22
N GLU A 336 7.16 -6.18 -1.76
CA GLU A 336 8.04 -5.91 -0.62
C GLU A 336 7.48 -6.51 0.67
N ILE A 337 6.15 -6.56 0.77
CA ILE A 337 5.46 -7.14 1.91
C ILE A 337 5.63 -8.65 1.92
N TYR A 338 5.44 -9.32 0.76
CA TYR A 338 5.73 -10.75 0.65
C TYR A 338 7.17 -11.08 1.00
N GLU A 339 8.14 -10.30 0.51
CA GLU A 339 9.54 -10.53 0.84
C GLU A 339 9.80 -10.46 2.34
N ARG A 340 9.20 -9.50 3.06
CA ARG A 340 9.38 -9.35 4.51
C ARG A 340 8.67 -10.45 5.31
N VAL A 341 7.51 -10.92 4.84
CA VAL A 341 6.82 -12.08 5.44
C VAL A 341 7.65 -13.35 5.24
N LEU A 342 8.24 -13.54 4.07
CA LEU A 342 9.04 -14.72 3.74
C LEU A 342 10.45 -14.68 4.34
N LYS A 343 10.99 -13.48 4.60
CA LYS A 343 12.32 -13.25 5.17
C LYS A 343 12.21 -12.35 6.43
N PRO A 344 11.55 -12.84 7.50
CA PRO A 344 11.37 -12.06 8.72
C PRO A 344 12.71 -11.83 9.44
N SER A 345 12.78 -10.77 10.24
CA SER A 345 13.94 -10.51 11.11
C SER A 345 14.09 -11.59 12.19
N ILE A 346 15.30 -11.73 12.74
CA ILE A 346 15.61 -12.69 13.81
C ILE A 346 14.70 -12.48 15.05
N VAL A 347 14.36 -11.23 15.36
CA VAL A 347 13.48 -10.90 16.49
C VAL A 347 12.07 -11.43 16.26
N VAL A 348 11.50 -11.20 15.07
CA VAL A 348 10.18 -11.73 14.69
C VAL A 348 10.16 -13.25 14.75
N LEU A 349 11.23 -13.88 14.25
CA LEU A 349 11.40 -15.34 14.34
C LEU A 349 11.36 -15.81 15.79
N HIS A 350 12.06 -15.15 16.71
CA HIS A 350 12.11 -15.60 18.10
C HIS A 350 10.73 -15.54 18.79
N VAL A 351 9.96 -14.48 18.52
CA VAL A 351 8.69 -14.22 19.22
C VAL A 351 7.53 -15.07 18.67
N PHE A 352 7.45 -15.25 17.34
CA PHE A 352 6.26 -15.83 16.70
C PHE A 352 6.45 -17.25 16.15
N ARG A 353 7.66 -17.84 16.24
CA ARG A 353 7.95 -19.14 15.62
C ARG A 353 6.94 -20.23 16.00
N GLN A 354 6.68 -20.37 17.29
CA GLN A 354 5.78 -21.41 17.80
C GLN A 354 4.36 -21.20 17.27
N ALA A 355 3.85 -19.96 17.33
CA ALA A 355 2.54 -19.62 16.81
C ALA A 355 2.39 -19.96 15.32
N PHE A 356 3.38 -19.66 14.48
CA PHE A 356 3.34 -20.03 13.05
C PHE A 356 3.46 -21.54 12.81
N GLN A 357 4.17 -22.27 13.68
CA GLN A 357 4.32 -23.73 13.59
C GLN A 357 3.04 -24.46 13.99
N ASP A 358 2.31 -23.92 14.95
CA ASP A 358 1.09 -24.52 15.50
C ASP A 358 -0.15 -24.32 14.61
N ILE A 359 -0.03 -23.53 13.54
CA ILE A 359 -1.09 -23.40 12.53
C ILE A 359 -1.28 -24.73 11.80
N ASP A 360 -2.43 -25.35 11.99
CA ASP A 360 -2.85 -26.53 11.23
C ASP A 360 -3.33 -26.06 9.85
N VAL A 361 -2.43 -26.16 8.88
CA VAL A 361 -2.66 -25.73 7.50
C VAL A 361 -3.75 -26.56 6.82
N GLU A 362 -3.85 -27.86 7.12
CA GLU A 362 -4.85 -28.73 6.48
C GLU A 362 -6.25 -28.41 7.02
N ALA A 363 -6.37 -28.23 8.34
CA ALA A 363 -7.60 -27.79 8.96
C ALA A 363 -8.03 -26.40 8.45
N LEU A 364 -7.10 -25.46 8.35
CA LEU A 364 -7.35 -24.13 7.82
C LEU A 364 -7.88 -24.18 6.38
N VAL A 365 -7.16 -24.82 5.46
CA VAL A 365 -7.57 -24.90 4.05
C VAL A 365 -8.92 -25.61 3.90
N SER A 366 -9.14 -26.70 4.65
CA SER A 366 -10.39 -27.45 4.61
C SER A 366 -11.58 -26.61 5.08
N ALA A 367 -11.42 -25.85 6.17
CA ALA A 367 -12.47 -24.97 6.69
C ALA A 367 -12.76 -23.81 5.73
N LEU A 368 -11.72 -23.15 5.19
CA LEU A 368 -11.89 -22.08 4.21
C LEU A 368 -12.56 -22.57 2.92
N ALA A 369 -12.20 -23.76 2.44
CA ALA A 369 -12.88 -24.39 1.32
C ALA A 369 -14.34 -24.72 1.68
N ALA A 370 -14.64 -25.19 2.89
CA ALA A 370 -16.03 -25.43 3.28
C ALA A 370 -16.86 -24.14 3.36
N ALA A 371 -16.28 -23.05 3.87
CA ALA A 371 -16.97 -21.78 4.06
C ALA A 371 -17.20 -21.00 2.75
N GLY A 372 -16.23 -20.97 1.84
CA GLY A 372 -16.34 -20.23 0.58
C GLY A 372 -16.84 -21.11 -0.57
N GLU A 373 -18.15 -21.19 -0.79
CA GLU A 373 -18.78 -22.08 -1.79
C GLU A 373 -18.19 -21.91 -3.21
N HIS A 374 -17.84 -20.68 -3.58
CA HIS A 374 -17.32 -20.33 -4.90
C HIS A 374 -15.79 -20.39 -5.02
N LEU A 375 -15.06 -20.60 -3.92
CA LEU A 375 -13.61 -20.65 -3.95
C LEU A 375 -13.12 -21.81 -4.81
N ARG A 376 -12.17 -21.49 -5.69
CA ARG A 376 -11.46 -22.42 -6.57
C ARG A 376 -9.99 -22.52 -6.23
N VAL A 377 -9.40 -21.45 -5.70
CA VAL A 377 -7.98 -21.37 -5.36
C VAL A 377 -7.82 -20.74 -3.99
N ILE A 378 -7.06 -21.41 -3.13
CA ILE A 378 -6.58 -20.87 -1.86
C ILE A 378 -5.06 -20.82 -1.92
N VAL A 379 -4.49 -19.66 -1.66
CA VAL A 379 -3.05 -19.48 -1.45
C VAL A 379 -2.82 -19.16 0.01
N LEU A 380 -1.86 -19.83 0.64
CA LEU A 380 -1.37 -19.46 1.96
C LEU A 380 0.10 -19.04 1.85
N THR A 381 0.40 -17.84 2.32
CA THR A 381 1.77 -17.40 2.59
C THR A 381 1.91 -17.28 4.09
N ILE A 382 2.63 -18.20 4.73
CA ILE A 382 2.85 -18.16 6.17
C ILE A 382 4.33 -17.88 6.42
N THR A 383 4.58 -16.90 7.29
CA THR A 383 5.93 -16.62 7.81
C THR A 383 6.60 -17.95 8.20
N ILE A 384 7.88 -18.12 7.91
CA ILE A 384 8.69 -19.36 8.09
C ILE A 384 8.27 -20.63 7.35
N ARG A 385 7.03 -20.76 6.84
CA ARG A 385 6.56 -21.96 6.12
C ARG A 385 6.49 -21.78 4.60
N GLY A 386 6.69 -20.56 4.12
CA GLY A 386 6.73 -20.26 2.69
C GLY A 386 5.35 -20.05 2.08
N GLN A 387 5.24 -20.33 0.78
CA GLN A 387 4.02 -20.16 0.01
C GLN A 387 3.52 -21.50 -0.49
N SER A 388 2.22 -21.73 -0.39
CA SER A 388 1.57 -22.96 -0.83
C SER A 388 0.23 -22.62 -1.46
N VAL A 389 -0.18 -23.41 -2.45
CA VAL A 389 -1.44 -23.19 -3.17
C VAL A 389 -2.23 -24.48 -3.24
N TRP A 390 -3.53 -24.37 -3.05
CA TRP A 390 -4.49 -25.45 -3.15
C TRP A 390 -5.54 -25.08 -4.18
N THR A 391 -5.91 -26.06 -5.00
CA THR A 391 -7.06 -25.94 -5.90
C THR A 391 -8.22 -26.76 -5.35
N ILE A 392 -9.42 -26.21 -5.48
CA ILE A 392 -10.65 -26.81 -4.95
C ILE A 392 -11.48 -27.28 -6.13
N ASP A 393 -11.65 -28.60 -6.25
CA ASP A 393 -12.56 -29.20 -7.21
C ASP A 393 -13.93 -29.44 -6.55
N ARG A 394 -14.90 -28.59 -6.90
CA ARG A 394 -16.30 -28.68 -6.44
C ARG A 394 -17.12 -29.72 -7.19
N GLY A 395 -16.50 -30.58 -7.99
CA GLY A 395 -17.12 -31.77 -8.56
C GLY A 395 -17.57 -32.78 -7.49
N LYS A 396 -17.84 -34.03 -7.90
CA LYS A 396 -18.50 -35.05 -7.05
C LYS A 396 -17.80 -35.38 -5.73
N THR A 397 -16.55 -35.00 -5.54
CA THR A 397 -15.75 -35.34 -4.35
C THR A 397 -15.30 -34.15 -3.50
N GLY A 398 -15.56 -32.90 -3.91
CA GLY A 398 -15.15 -31.71 -3.14
C GLY A 398 -13.66 -31.74 -2.75
N LYS A 399 -12.78 -32.13 -3.68
CA LYS A 399 -11.39 -32.48 -3.34
C LYS A 399 -10.50 -31.24 -3.39
N VAL A 400 -9.73 -31.05 -2.33
CA VAL A 400 -8.60 -30.13 -2.28
C VAL A 400 -7.35 -30.87 -2.78
N THR A 401 -6.65 -30.32 -3.77
CA THR A 401 -5.41 -30.92 -4.31
C THR A 401 -4.20 -30.63 -3.43
N ASP A 402 -3.15 -31.46 -3.51
CA ASP A 402 -1.87 -31.24 -2.82
C ASP A 402 -1.23 -29.89 -3.19
N SER A 403 -0.42 -29.36 -2.27
CA SER A 403 0.20 -28.05 -2.46
C SER A 403 1.32 -28.08 -3.51
N VAL A 404 1.38 -27.02 -4.33
CA VAL A 404 2.49 -26.75 -5.26
C VAL A 404 3.10 -25.36 -5.00
N ASP A 405 4.22 -25.05 -5.67
CA ASP A 405 4.82 -23.71 -5.62
C ASP A 405 3.80 -22.65 -6.07
N ALA A 406 3.43 -21.76 -5.15
CA ALA A 406 2.40 -20.76 -5.34
C ALA A 406 2.85 -19.58 -6.21
N ARG A 407 4.16 -19.37 -6.41
CA ARG A 407 4.69 -18.14 -7.00
C ARG A 407 4.07 -17.82 -8.35
N LYS A 408 3.96 -18.80 -9.26
CA LYS A 408 3.39 -18.60 -10.59
C LYS A 408 1.89 -18.26 -10.56
N ILE A 409 1.16 -18.80 -9.59
CA ILE A 409 -0.28 -18.55 -9.44
C ILE A 409 -0.49 -17.15 -8.85
N ILE A 410 0.25 -16.80 -7.79
CA ILE A 410 0.27 -15.44 -7.23
C ILE A 410 0.59 -14.42 -8.33
N GLU A 411 1.62 -14.67 -9.13
CA GLU A 411 1.98 -13.78 -10.25
C GLU A 411 0.86 -13.67 -11.30
N ARG A 412 0.14 -14.76 -11.60
CA ARG A 412 -0.96 -14.75 -12.57
C ARG A 412 -2.19 -14.02 -12.06
N GLU A 413 -2.61 -14.32 -10.83
CA GLU A 413 -3.89 -13.85 -10.27
C GLU A 413 -3.78 -12.42 -9.69
N GLU A 414 -2.61 -12.06 -9.15
CA GLU A 414 -2.41 -10.78 -8.47
C GLU A 414 -1.64 -9.77 -9.34
N ARG A 415 -0.57 -10.18 -10.05
CA ARG A 415 0.25 -9.21 -10.82
C ARG A 415 -0.34 -8.78 -12.16
N ALA A 416 -1.41 -9.42 -12.66
CA ALA A 416 -2.12 -8.93 -13.85
C ALA A 416 -2.63 -7.48 -13.69
N TYR A 417 -2.73 -7.00 -12.44
CA TYR A 417 -3.24 -5.68 -12.09
C TYR A 417 -2.21 -4.76 -11.43
N SER A 418 -1.08 -5.30 -10.96
CA SER A 418 -0.17 -4.58 -10.07
C SER A 418 1.07 -3.96 -10.74
N TYR A 419 1.56 -4.45 -11.90
CA TYR A 419 2.84 -3.95 -12.46
C TYR A 419 2.97 -4.01 -14.00
N GLN A 420 2.86 -2.86 -14.65
CA GLN A 420 3.76 -2.49 -15.76
C GLN A 420 4.52 -1.23 -15.30
N MET A 421 5.61 -1.41 -14.53
CA MET A 421 6.58 -0.35 -14.25
C MET A 421 7.74 -0.43 -15.24
#